data_AF-A0A920DK84-F1
#
_entry.id   AF-A0A920DK84-F1
#
_cell.length_a   1.000
_cell.length_b   1.000
_cell.length_c   1.000
_cell.angle_alpha   90.00
_cell.angle_beta   90.00
_cell.angle_gamma   90.00
#
_symmetry.space_group_name_H-M   'P 1'
#
loop_
_entity.id
_entity.type
_entity.pdbx_description
1 polymer ?
#
loop_
_entity_poly.entity_id
_entity_poly.type
_entity_poly.pdbx_seq_one_letter_code
_entity_poly.pdbx_strand_id
1 'polypeptide(L)'
;MNLKDRNKNSLSLDEEVLSFLARTVTSNVRELEGALNKVYTFSNILGKKIDVELTKSVLKDLLKSNDRRITIDEIQKKVSSYYNIKLDDLNF
;
A
#
# COMPACT_ATOMS: atom_id res chain seq x y z
N MET A 1 -38.24 -5.00 -6.22
CA MET A 1 -36.85 -5.13 -6.73
C MET A 1 -35.95 -4.33 -5.79
N ASN A 2 -35.53 -4.94 -4.67
CA ASN A 2 -34.84 -4.26 -3.57
C ASN A 2 -33.32 -4.52 -3.68
N LEU A 3 -32.52 -3.46 -3.80
CA LEU A 3 -31.07 -3.51 -4.01
C LEU A 3 -30.28 -3.86 -2.72
N LYS A 4 -30.76 -4.80 -1.88
CA LYS A 4 -30.05 -5.23 -0.65
C LYS A 4 -29.22 -6.51 -0.82
N ASP A 5 -29.33 -7.21 -1.95
CA ASP A 5 -28.77 -8.57 -2.10
C ASP A 5 -27.50 -8.63 -2.96
N ARG A 6 -26.46 -7.85 -2.63
CA ARG A 6 -25.11 -8.02 -3.25
C ARG A 6 -23.92 -8.10 -2.30
N ASN A 7 -24.13 -8.15 -0.98
CA ASN A 7 -23.03 -8.23 0.00
C ASN A 7 -23.07 -9.54 0.81
N LYS A 8 -23.01 -10.71 0.15
CA LYS A 8 -22.85 -11.99 0.85
C LYS A 8 -21.39 -12.34 1.21
N ASN A 9 -20.44 -11.45 0.92
CA ASN A 9 -19.03 -11.54 1.35
C ASN A 9 -18.59 -10.30 2.13
N SER A 10 -19.48 -9.64 2.89
CA SER A 10 -19.04 -8.59 3.82
C SER A 10 -18.29 -9.24 4.99
N LEU A 11 -17.02 -9.56 4.77
CA LEU A 11 -16.05 -9.78 5.84
C LEU A 11 -16.17 -8.59 6.79
N SER A 12 -16.66 -8.83 7.99
CA SER A 12 -16.69 -7.84 9.06
C SER A 12 -15.26 -7.60 9.53
N LEU A 13 -14.51 -6.81 8.74
CA LEU A 13 -13.23 -6.28 9.13
C LEU A 13 -13.48 -5.18 10.16
N ASP A 14 -12.70 -5.20 11.23
CA ASP A 14 -12.73 -4.11 12.21
C ASP A 14 -12.37 -2.80 11.50
N GLU A 15 -13.05 -1.71 11.87
CA GLU A 15 -12.89 -0.38 11.26
C GLU A 15 -11.43 0.09 11.34
N GLU A 16 -10.72 -0.28 12.39
CA GLU A 16 -9.30 0.02 12.56
C GLU A 16 -8.43 -0.62 11.46
N VAL A 17 -8.77 -1.85 11.04
CA VAL A 17 -8.05 -2.54 9.95
C VAL A 17 -8.35 -1.86 8.61
N LEU A 18 -9.60 -1.48 8.36
CA LEU A 18 -9.99 -0.75 7.15
C LEU A 18 -9.28 0.60 7.07
N SER A 19 -9.27 1.36 8.17
CA SER A 19 -8.57 2.64 8.28
C SER A 19 -7.06 2.47 8.07
N PHE A 20 -6.46 1.42 8.63
CA PHE A 20 -5.06 1.10 8.43
C PHE A 20 -4.72 0.80 6.96
N LEU A 21 -5.52 -0.04 6.30
CA LEU A 21 -5.33 -0.39 4.89
C LEU A 21 -5.45 0.85 3.99
N ALA A 22 -6.48 1.68 4.21
CA ALA A 22 -6.73 2.88 3.42
C ALA A 22 -5.59 3.92 3.53
N ARG A 23 -4.95 4.04 4.71
CA ARG A 23 -3.81 4.93 4.92
C ARG A 23 -2.50 4.37 4.37
N THR A 24 -2.37 3.05 4.35
CA THR A 24 -1.13 2.36 3.99
C THR A 24 -0.98 2.20 2.47
N VAL A 25 -2.08 1.85 1.79
CA VAL A 25 -2.07 1.50 0.37
C VAL A 25 -2.80 2.61 -0.41
N THR A 26 -2.05 3.62 -0.82
CA THR A 26 -2.56 4.83 -1.49
C THR A 26 -2.18 4.93 -2.97
N SER A 27 -1.40 3.98 -3.47
CA SER A 27 -0.84 3.94 -4.82
C SER A 27 -1.92 3.73 -5.88
N ASN A 28 -2.67 2.61 -5.80
CA ASN A 28 -3.78 2.31 -6.70
C ASN A 28 -4.72 1.22 -6.12
N VAL A 29 -5.93 1.13 -6.68
CA VAL A 29 -6.97 0.18 -6.25
C VAL A 29 -6.54 -1.29 -6.38
N ARG A 30 -5.72 -1.63 -7.39
CA ARG A 30 -5.24 -3.00 -7.59
C ARG A 30 -4.28 -3.44 -6.48
N GLU A 31 -3.41 -2.56 -6.03
CA GLU A 31 -2.54 -2.81 -4.89
C GLU A 31 -3.34 -2.96 -3.59
N LEU A 32 -4.41 -2.19 -3.41
CA LEU A 32 -5.31 -2.31 -2.26
C LEU A 32 -6.02 -3.67 -2.24
N GLU A 33 -6.58 -4.11 -3.37
CA GLU A 33 -7.17 -5.45 -3.50
C GLU A 33 -6.13 -6.56 -3.26
N GLY A 34 -4.93 -6.42 -3.82
CA GLY A 34 -3.84 -7.37 -3.63
C GLY A 34 -3.41 -7.49 -2.16
N ALA A 35 -3.31 -6.36 -1.46
CA ALA A 35 -3.01 -6.31 -0.03
C ALA A 35 -4.11 -6.99 0.79
N LEU A 36 -5.38 -6.68 0.52
CA LEU A 36 -6.53 -7.29 1.19
C LEU A 36 -6.57 -8.81 1.00
N ASN A 37 -6.38 -9.29 -0.24
CA ASN A 37 -6.36 -10.71 -0.54
C ASN A 37 -5.21 -11.44 0.16
N LYS A 38 -4.04 -10.81 0.27
CA LYS A 38 -2.89 -11.36 1.00
C LYS A 38 -3.20 -11.50 2.49
N VAL A 39 -3.78 -10.48 3.12
CA VAL A 39 -4.20 -10.52 4.53
C VAL A 39 -5.21 -11.63 4.78
N TYR A 40 -6.22 -11.76 3.90
CA TYR A 40 -7.22 -12.82 4.00
C TYR A 40 -6.61 -14.22 3.89
N THR A 41 -5.71 -14.41 2.92
CA THR A 41 -5.01 -15.67 2.72
C THR A 41 -4.21 -16.07 3.96
N PHE A 42 -3.46 -15.13 4.53
CA PHE A 42 -2.68 -15.38 5.75
C PHE A 42 -3.55 -15.65 6.98
N SER A 43 -4.67 -14.95 7.11
CA SER A 43 -5.67 -15.19 8.17
C SER A 43 -6.21 -16.62 8.10
N ASN A 44 -6.56 -17.10 6.91
CA ASN A 44 -7.03 -18.47 6.70
C ASN A 44 -5.95 -19.52 6.99
N ILE A 45 -4.72 -19.29 6.52
CA ILE A 45 -3.59 -20.21 6.77
C ILE A 45 -3.27 -20.32 8.26
N LEU A 46 -3.31 -19.21 8.99
CA LEU A 46 -2.99 -19.16 10.41
C LEU A 46 -4.18 -19.48 11.32
N GLY A 47 -5.40 -19.55 10.77
CA GLY A 47 -6.64 -19.69 11.53
C GLY A 47 -6.89 -18.53 12.50
N LYS A 48 -6.30 -17.35 12.25
CA LYS A 48 -6.40 -16.17 13.11
C LYS A 48 -7.40 -15.17 12.54
N LYS A 49 -8.14 -14.48 13.41
CA LYS A 49 -8.96 -13.33 13.01
C LYS A 49 -8.05 -12.26 12.39
N ILE A 50 -8.57 -11.54 11.40
CA ILE A 50 -7.88 -10.36 10.86
C ILE A 50 -7.93 -9.24 11.90
N ASP A 51 -6.76 -8.81 12.34
CA ASP A 51 -6.55 -7.63 13.18
C ASP A 51 -5.43 -6.74 12.60
N VAL A 52 -5.19 -5.60 13.23
CA VAL A 52 -4.18 -4.63 12.76
C VAL A 52 -2.77 -5.21 12.86
N GLU A 53 -2.49 -6.07 13.83
CA GLU A 53 -1.17 -6.67 14.02
C GLU A 53 -0.84 -7.66 12.89
N LEU A 54 -1.75 -8.58 12.59
CA LEU A 54 -1.65 -9.49 11.46
C LEU A 54 -1.49 -8.69 10.17
N THR A 55 -2.34 -7.67 9.96
CA THR A 55 -2.30 -6.83 8.75
C THR A 55 -0.94 -6.15 8.59
N LYS A 56 -0.38 -5.55 9.65
CA LYS A 56 0.96 -4.95 9.66
C LYS A 56 2.05 -5.98 9.33
N SER A 57 1.97 -7.17 9.92
CA SER A 57 2.97 -8.23 9.70
C SER A 57 2.98 -8.71 8.24
N VAL A 58 1.80 -8.91 7.65
CA VAL A 58 1.61 -9.41 6.28
C VAL A 58 2.02 -8.36 5.25
N LEU A 59 1.77 -7.07 5.55
CA LEU A 59 2.04 -5.97 4.62
C LEU A 59 3.40 -5.29 4.84
N LYS A 60 4.26 -5.82 5.72
CA LYS A 60 5.56 -5.21 6.07
C LYS A 60 6.45 -4.88 4.87
N ASP A 61 6.54 -5.78 3.90
CA ASP A 61 7.38 -5.57 2.71
C ASP A 61 6.76 -4.58 1.71
N LEU A 62 5.42 -4.56 1.63
CA LEU A 62 4.68 -3.59 0.84
C LEU A 62 4.85 -2.18 1.43
N LEU A 63 4.75 -2.08 2.76
CA LEU A 63 5.02 -0.86 3.54
C LEU A 63 6.43 -0.31 3.29
N LYS A 64 7.46 -1.16 3.34
CA LYS A 64 8.85 -0.76 3.06
C LYS A 64 9.04 -0.21 1.65
N SER A 65 8.32 -0.77 0.68
CA SER A 65 8.40 -0.35 -0.72
C SER A 65 7.74 1.01 -0.93
N ASN A 66 6.67 1.30 -0.18
CA ASN A 66 5.93 2.55 -0.24
C ASN A 66 6.61 3.69 0.54
N ASP A 67 7.49 3.37 1.50
CA ASP A 67 8.26 4.35 2.29
C ASP A 67 9.54 4.84 1.56
N ARG A 68 9.60 4.69 0.22
CA ARG A 68 10.67 5.30 -0.59
C ARG A 68 10.53 6.81 -0.52
N ARG A 69 11.36 7.42 0.33
CA ARG A 69 11.51 8.87 0.38
C ARG A 69 12.26 9.34 -0.85
N ILE A 70 11.63 10.24 -1.62
CA ILE A 70 12.29 10.95 -2.71
C ILE A 70 13.36 11.86 -2.09
N THR A 71 14.61 11.67 -2.48
CA THR A 71 15.73 12.49 -2.00
C THR A 71 16.04 13.65 -2.96
N ILE A 72 16.70 14.70 -2.45
CA ILE A 72 17.20 15.80 -3.30
C ILE A 72 18.12 15.25 -4.40
N ASP A 73 19.02 14.32 -4.06
CA ASP A 73 19.92 13.67 -5.02
C ASP A 73 19.17 12.92 -6.14
N GLU A 74 18.09 12.20 -5.83
CA GLU A 74 17.25 11.56 -6.85
C GLU A 74 16.56 12.58 -7.76
N ILE A 75 16.06 13.69 -7.19
CA ILE A 75 15.46 14.77 -7.98
C ILE A 75 16.51 15.38 -8.91
N GLN A 76 17.69 15.72 -8.38
CA GLN A 76 18.79 16.32 -9.15
C GLN A 76 19.23 15.40 -10.28
N LYS A 77 19.42 14.09 -10.01
CA LYS A 77 19.74 13.08 -11.04
C LYS A 77 18.66 12.95 -12.10
N LYS A 78 17.39 12.99 -11.69
CA LYS A 78 16.26 12.91 -12.63
C LYS A 78 16.22 14.13 -13.55
N VAL A 79 16.43 15.32 -13.00
CA VAL A 79 16.47 16.58 -13.74
C VAL A 79 17.68 16.64 -14.67
N SER A 80 18.88 16.32 -14.17
CA SER A 80 20.11 16.34 -14.98
C SER A 80 20.05 15.35 -16.14
N SER A 81 19.53 14.14 -15.90
CA SER A 81 19.30 13.14 -16.94
C SER A 81 18.25 13.57 -17.97
N TYR A 82 17.20 14.28 -17.54
CA TYR A 82 16.14 14.73 -18.46
C TYR A 82 16.64 15.83 -19.40
N TYR A 83 17.41 16.78 -18.89
CA TYR A 83 17.98 17.89 -19.67
C TYR A 83 19.35 17.57 -20.29
N ASN A 84 19.88 16.38 -20.03
CA ASN A 84 21.20 15.93 -20.48
C ASN A 84 22.33 16.89 -20.10
N ILE A 85 22.26 17.43 -18.88
CA ILE A 85 23.28 18.28 -18.26
C ILE A 85 24.03 17.50 -17.19
N LYS A 86 25.24 17.92 -16.81
CA LYS A 86 25.93 17.26 -15.70
C LYS A 86 25.27 17.65 -14.39
N LEU A 87 25.34 16.77 -13.39
CA LEU A 87 24.84 17.07 -12.05
C LEU A 87 25.55 18.31 -11.47
N ASP A 88 26.85 18.45 -11.77
CA ASP A 88 27.68 19.58 -11.33
C ASP A 88 27.27 20.93 -11.96
N ASP A 89 26.53 20.90 -13.07
CA ASP A 89 26.02 22.11 -13.74
C ASP A 89 24.73 22.63 -13.08
N LEU A 90 24.12 21.82 -12.21
CA LEU A 90 22.95 22.24 -11.44
C LEU A 90 23.40 23.09 -10.24
N ASN A 91 23.42 24.40 -10.42
CA ASN A 91 23.65 25.36 -9.33
C ASN A 91 22.40 25.46 -8.45
N PHE A 92 22.42 24.83 -7.27
CA PHE A 92 21.41 25.01 -6.22
C PHE A 92 22.03 25.68 -4.99
#